data_AF-A0A8J3RAG2-F1
#
_entry.id   AF-A0A8J3RAG2-F1
#
_cell.length_a   1.000
_cell.length_b   1.000
_cell.length_c   1.000
_cell.angle_alpha   90.00
_cell.angle_beta   90.00
_cell.angle_gamma   90.00
#
_symmetry.space_group_name_H-M   'P 1'
#
loop_
_entity.id
_entity.type
_entity.pdbx_description
1 polymer ?
#
loop_
_entity_poly.entity_id
_entity_poly.type
_entity_poly.pdbx_seq_one_letter_code
_entity_poly.pdbx_strand_id
1 'polypeptide(L)' 'MANYQRWEMVDYELPLPSDWHAVSEVLDKLHQELGDRTIFRDAVKVLVDDDTLVFRYRKARGDG' A
#
# COMPACT_ATOMS: atom_id res chain seq x y z
N MET A 1 -18.01 -4.04 23.40
CA MET A 1 -17.53 -2.74 22.90
C MET A 1 -16.97 -2.98 21.52
N ALA A 2 -17.59 -2.42 20.47
CA ALA A 2 -17.10 -2.59 19.12
C ALA A 2 -15.81 -1.76 18.96
N ASN A 3 -14.65 -2.43 18.94
CA ASN A 3 -13.42 -1.80 18.49
C ASN A 3 -13.60 -1.50 17.00
N TYR A 4 -14.03 -0.28 16.69
CA TYR A 4 -13.91 0.24 15.34
C TYR A 4 -12.42 0.37 15.05
N GLN A 5 -11.82 -0.67 14.47
CA GLN A 5 -10.52 -0.54 13.82
C GLN A 5 -10.63 0.65 12.88
N ARG A 6 -9.94 1.75 13.19
CA ARG A 6 -9.85 2.90 12.31
C ARG A 6 -8.91 2.49 11.19
N TRP A 7 -9.47 2.33 10.00
CA TRP A 7 -8.71 2.08 8.80
C TRP A 7 -8.27 3.42 8.22
N GLU A 8 -6.98 3.53 7.91
CA GLU A 8 -6.44 4.66 7.16
C GLU A 8 -6.18 4.22 5.73
N MET A 9 -6.45 5.10 4.77
CA MET A 9 -5.98 4.90 3.40
C MET A 9 -4.61 5.55 3.27
N VAL A 10 -3.64 4.77 2.85
CA VAL A 10 -2.27 5.22 2.58
C VAL A 10 -2.03 5.13 1.08
N ASP A 11 -1.52 6.21 0.51
CA ASP A 11 -1.16 6.31 -0.90
C ASP A 11 0.35 6.41 -1.00
N TYR A 12 0.96 5.51 -1.78
CA TYR A 12 2.38 5.53 -2.09
C TYR A 12 2.57 5.88 -3.57
N GLU A 13 3.13 7.05 -3.84
CA GLU A 13 3.35 7.56 -5.19
C GLU A 13 4.76 7.21 -5.67
N LEU A 14 4.84 6.65 -6.87
CA LEU A 14 6.08 6.28 -7.52
C LEU A 14 6.17 7.01 -8.87
N PRO A 15 7.07 8.00 -9.03
CA PRO A 15 7.18 8.77 -10.27
C PRO A 15 7.65 7.89 -11.44
N LEU A 16 7.09 8.10 -12.62
CA LEU A 16 7.49 7.42 -13.86
C LEU A 16 8.50 8.27 -14.67
N PRO A 17 9.43 7.65 -15.42
CA PRO A 17 9.69 6.22 -15.45
C PRO A 17 10.38 5.75 -14.16
N SER A 18 9.87 4.67 -13.57
CA SER A 18 10.49 3.99 -12.44
C SER A 18 11.01 2.63 -12.88
N ASP A 19 12.14 2.23 -12.33
CA ASP A 19 12.71 0.91 -12.55
C ASP A 19 12.07 -0.16 -11.65
N TRP A 20 12.31 -1.43 -11.99
CA TRP A 20 11.80 -2.56 -11.23
C TRP A 20 12.32 -2.63 -9.79
N HIS A 21 13.48 -2.02 -9.50
CA HIS A 21 14.01 -1.98 -8.13
C HIS A 21 13.16 -1.03 -7.27
N ALA A 22 12.85 0.16 -7.78
CA ALA A 22 11.94 1.09 -7.10
C ALA A 22 10.55 0.47 -6.86
N VAL A 23 10.01 -0.26 -7.85
CA VAL A 23 8.76 -1.03 -7.67
C VAL A 23 8.89 -2.07 -6.56
N SER A 24 9.99 -2.84 -6.53
CA SER A 24 10.24 -3.85 -5.50
C SER A 24 10.31 -3.25 -4.10
N GLU A 25 10.94 -2.09 -3.93
CA GLU A 25 10.98 -1.40 -2.63
C GLU A 25 9.58 -1.03 -2.12
N VAL A 26 8.67 -0.63 -3.03
CA VAL A 26 7.28 -0.35 -2.65
C VAL A 26 6.57 -1.64 -2.22
N LEU A 27 6.77 -2.74 -2.97
CA LEU A 27 6.19 -4.04 -2.62
C LEU A 27 6.68 -4.54 -1.26
N ASP A 28 7.98 -4.41 -0.97
CA ASP A 28 8.56 -4.80 0.33
C ASP A 28 7.97 -3.99 1.49
N LYS A 29 7.81 -2.67 1.31
CA LYS A 29 7.13 -1.82 2.30
C LYS A 29 5.69 -2.26 2.52
N LEU A 30 4.95 -2.48 1.44
CA LEU A 30 3.57 -2.96 1.51
C LEU A 30 3.46 -4.32 2.21
N HIS A 31 4.42 -5.22 1.96
CA HIS A 31 4.49 -6.53 2.61
C HIS A 31 4.76 -6.39 4.11
N GLN A 32 5.67 -5.52 4.52
CA GLN A 32 5.95 -5.24 5.93
C GLN A 32 4.75 -4.62 6.65
N GLU A 33 4.01 -3.73 5.97
CA GLU A 33 2.87 -3.04 6.57
C GLU A 33 1.59 -3.87 6.63
N LEU A 34 1.33 -4.69 5.61
CA LEU A 34 0.11 -5.50 5.51
C LEU A 34 0.28 -6.91 6.09
N GLY A 35 1.51 -7.38 6.24
CA GLY A 35 1.86 -8.71 6.72
C GLY A 35 1.49 -9.86 5.76
N ASP A 36 2.06 -11.04 6.01
CA ASP A 36 1.93 -12.25 5.16
C ASP A 36 0.49 -12.77 4.95
N ARG A 37 -0.47 -12.33 5.77
CA ARG A 37 -1.85 -12.86 5.74
C ARG A 37 -2.77 -12.11 4.79
N THR A 38 -2.29 -11.02 4.20
CA THR A 38 -3.11 -10.16 3.36
C THR A 38 -2.92 -10.54 1.89
N ILE A 39 -3.99 -10.96 1.22
CA ILE A 39 -3.96 -11.14 -0.24
C ILE A 39 -3.74 -9.76 -0.84
N PHE A 40 -2.50 -9.50 -1.28
CA PHE A 40 -2.04 -8.19 -1.76
C PHE A 40 -2.99 -7.56 -2.79
N ARG A 41 -3.57 -8.41 -3.64
CA ARG A 41 -4.52 -8.03 -4.70
C ARG A 41 -5.85 -7.47 -4.18
N ASP A 42 -6.27 -7.86 -2.98
CA ASP A 42 -7.49 -7.36 -2.34
C ASP A 42 -7.24 -6.12 -1.46
N ALA A 43 -6.00 -5.95 -1.00
CA ALA A 43 -5.64 -4.87 -0.07
C ALA A 43 -4.98 -3.66 -0.72
N VAL A 44 -4.31 -3.85 -1.86
CA VAL A 44 -3.59 -2.79 -2.58
C VAL A 44 -4.26 -2.56 -3.93
N LYS A 45 -4.65 -1.32 -4.18
CA LYS A 45 -5.11 -0.83 -5.47
C LYS A 45 -3.98 -0.06 -6.14
N VAL A 46 -3.56 -0.50 -7.31
CA VAL A 46 -2.59 0.23 -8.14
C VAL A 46 -3.37 1.13 -9.10
N LEU A 47 -3.07 2.42 -9.07
CA LEU A 47 -3.57 3.43 -10.00
C LEU A 47 -2.39 3.94 -10.81
N VAL A 48 -2.62 4.26 -12.08
CA VAL A 48 -1.61 4.89 -12.94
C VAL A 48 -2.21 6.21 -13.39
N ASP A 49 -1.50 7.29 -13.11
CA ASP A 49 -1.71 8.64 -13.62
C ASP A 49 -0.52 8.97 -14.55
N ASP A 50 -0.69 9.90 -15.49
CA ASP A 50 0.19 10.09 -16.67
C ASP A 50 1.70 9.89 -16.40
N ASP A 51 2.21 10.47 -15.30
CA ASP A 51 3.62 10.38 -14.89
C ASP A 51 3.84 9.71 -13.52
N THR A 52 2.83 9.04 -12.94
CA THR A 52 2.93 8.51 -11.57
C THR A 52 2.16 7.21 -11.38
N LEU A 53 2.79 6.25 -10.70
CA LEU A 53 2.18 4.99 -10.30
C LEU A 53 1.85 5.06 -8.80
N VAL A 54 0.56 4.96 -8.45
CA VAL A 54 0.07 5.13 -7.08
C VAL A 54 -0.39 3.80 -6.51
N PHE A 55 0.25 3.34 -5.43
CA PHE A 55 -0.16 2.17 -4.66
C PHE A 55 -0.99 2.63 -3.46
N ARG A 56 -2.32 2.45 -3.54
CA ARG A 56 -3.26 2.80 -2.48
C ARG A 56 -3.66 1.56 -1.69
N TYR A 57 -3.50 1.58 -0.37
CA TYR A 57 -3.86 0.45 0.49
C TYR A 57 -4.51 0.88 1.79
N ARG A 58 -5.24 -0.05 2.42
CA ARG A 58 -5.88 0.17 3.71
C ARG A 58 -5.00 -0.39 4.81
N LYS A 59 -4.55 0.50 5.70
CA LYS A 59 -3.80 0.13 6.89
C LYS A 59 -4.72 0.14 8.11
N ALA A 60 -4.70 -0.93 8.89
CA ALA A 60 -5.31 -0.89 10.22
C ALA A 60 -4.45 0.04 11.09
N ARG A 61 -5.02 1.14 11.58
CA ARG A 61 -4.34 1.97 12.55
C ARG A 61 -4.26 1.17 13.86
N GLY A 62 -3.10 0.56 14.10
CA GLY A 62 -2.80 0.02 15.41
C GLY A 62 -2.77 1.16 16.41
N ASP A 63 -3.64 1.12 17.42
CA ASP A 63 -3.29 1.71 18.71
C ASP A 63 -2.05 0.93 19.17
N GLY A 64 -0.92 1.62 19.27
CA GLY A 64 0.37 1.04 19.68
C GLY A 64 0.31 0.40 21.05
#